data_AF-K1X0V2-F1
#
_entry.id   AF-K1X0V2-F1
#
_cell.length_a   1.000
_cell.length_b   1.000
_cell.length_c   1.000
_cell.angle_alpha   90.00
_cell.angle_beta   90.00
_cell.angle_gamma   90.00
#
_symmetry.space_group_name_H-M   'P 1'
#
loop_
_entity.id
_entity.type
_entity.pdbx_description
1 polymer ?
#
loop_
_entity_poly.entity_id
_entity_poly.type
_entity_poly.pdbx_seq_one_letter_code
_entity_poly.pdbx_strand_id
1 'polypeptide(L)' 'MKKFIMWKCDMCEAVFEFDVEVPPLRCPDCFSPKDHLHCVDENVSKNSDANDAHQKQS' A
#
# COMPACT_ATOMS: atom_id res chain seq x y z
N MET A 1 20.50 -3.89 -4.17
CA MET A 1 19.84 -3.58 -2.88
C MET A 1 18.37 -3.92 -3.08
N LYS A 2 17.81 -4.85 -2.31
CA LYS A 2 16.38 -5.17 -2.43
C LYS A 2 15.57 -3.99 -1.88
N LYS A 3 14.56 -3.56 -2.63
CA LYS A 3 13.62 -2.54 -2.18
C LYS A 3 12.35 -3.26 -1.74
N PHE A 4 11.77 -2.79 -0.65
CA PHE A 4 10.51 -3.30 -0.13
C PHE A 4 9.50 -2.16 -0.07
N ILE A 5 8.23 -2.47 -0.37
CA ILE A 5 7.09 -1.56 -0.24
C ILE A 5 6.15 -2.15 0.81
N MET A 6 5.60 -1.28 1.66
CA MET A 6 4.56 -1.68 2.61
C MET A 6 3.20 -1.61 1.94
N TRP A 7 2.44 -2.68 2.06
CA TRP A 7 1.07 -2.81 1.56
C TRP A 7 0.12 -3.00 2.74
N LYS A 8 -1.05 -2.37 2.67
CA LYS A 8 -2.15 -2.59 3.59
C LYS A 8 -3.34 -3.20 2.85
N CYS A 9 -4.06 -4.07 3.53
CA CYS A 9 -5.32 -4.63 3.07
C CYS A 9 -6.50 -3.87 3.68
N ASP A 10 -7.45 -3.39 2.88
CA ASP A 10 -8.68 -2.76 3.39
C ASP A 10 -9.65 -3.77 4.01
N MET A 11 -9.56 -5.04 3.61
CA MET A 11 -10.53 -6.06 4.06
C MET A 11 -10.26 -6.57 5.47
N CYS A 12 -8.99 -6.66 5.87
CA CYS A 12 -8.59 -7.19 7.17
C CYS A 12 -7.63 -6.27 7.93
N GLU A 13 -7.34 -5.09 7.38
CA GLU A 13 -6.44 -4.07 7.94
C GLU A 13 -5.00 -4.53 8.17
N ALA A 14 -4.62 -5.72 7.69
CA ALA A 14 -3.27 -6.24 7.81
C ALA A 14 -2.29 -5.41 6.98
N VAL A 15 -1.13 -5.13 7.58
CA VAL A 15 -0.01 -4.42 6.95
C VAL A 15 1.16 -5.39 6.80
N PHE A 16 1.70 -5.47 5.60
CA PHE A 16 2.78 -6.41 5.29
C PHE A 16 3.77 -5.81 4.28
N GLU A 17 5.00 -6.30 4.34
CA GLU A 17 6.10 -5.86 3.48
C GLU A 17 6.24 -6.80 2.27
N PHE A 18 6.42 -6.23 1.08
CA PHE A 18 6.54 -7.00 -0.15
C PHE A 18 7.64 -6.43 -1.07
N ASP A 19 8.28 -7.31 -1.83
CA ASP A 19 9.35 -6.92 -2.78
C ASP A 19 8.76 -6.11 -3.93
N VAL A 20 9.39 -4.98 -4.29
CA VAL A 20 8.89 -4.09 -5.34
C VAL A 20 8.86 -4.73 -6.72
N GLU A 21 9.71 -5.74 -6.96
CA GLU A 21 9.77 -6.43 -8.25
C GLU A 21 8.56 -7.36 -8.45
N VAL A 22 7.87 -7.73 -7.37
CA VAL A 22 6.76 -8.70 -7.39
C VAL A 22 5.63 -8.19 -6.48
N PRO A 23 4.68 -7.38 -6.98
CA PRO A 23 3.59 -6.89 -6.13
C PRO A 23 2.69 -8.04 -5.63
N PRO A 24 2.07 -7.90 -4.44
CA PRO A 24 1.19 -8.92 -3.90
C PRO A 24 -0.08 -9.06 -4.75
N LEU A 25 -0.40 -10.29 -5.16
CA LEU A 25 -1.63 -10.59 -5.91
C LEU A 25 -2.85 -10.75 -5.00
N ARG A 26 -2.62 -11.10 -3.73
CA ARG A 26 -3.64 -11.32 -2.70
C ARG A 26 -3.08 -10.99 -1.31
N CYS A 27 -3.95 -10.63 -0.39
CA CYS A 27 -3.58 -10.47 1.02
C CYS A 27 -3.13 -11.81 1.62
N PRO A 28 -1.99 -11.89 2.34
CA PRO A 28 -1.52 -13.12 2.97
C PRO A 28 -2.38 -13.56 4.16
N ASP A 29 -3.07 -12.64 4.83
CA ASP A 29 -3.89 -12.94 6.01
C ASP A 29 -5.30 -13.38 5.67
N CYS A 30 -5.97 -12.69 4.74
CA CYS A 30 -7.38 -12.95 4.41
C CYS A 30 -7.62 -13.42 2.97
N PHE A 31 -6.57 -13.52 2.14
CA PHE A 31 -6.64 -13.95 0.74
C PHE A 31 -7.53 -13.07 -0.16
N SER A 32 -7.88 -11.86 0.27
CA SER A 32 -8.58 -10.87 -0.55
C SER A 32 -7.76 -10.55 -1.81
N PRO A 33 -8.42 -10.22 -2.94
CA PRO A 33 -7.74 -9.87 -4.17
C PRO A 33 -6.96 -8.55 -4.03
N LYS A 34 -5.96 -8.35 -4.90
CA LYS A 34 -5.13 -7.13 -4.95
C LYS A 34 -5.90 -5.82 -5.06
N ASP A 35 -7.15 -5.86 -5.51
CA ASP A 35 -7.99 -4.66 -5.63
C ASP A 35 -8.29 -4.01 -4.27
N HIS A 36 -8.11 -4.76 -3.17
CA HIS A 36 -8.21 -4.28 -1.80
C HIS A 36 -6.86 -4.05 -1.12
N LEU A 37 -5.76 -4.06 -1.89
CA LEU A 37 -4.40 -3.83 -1.40
C LEU A 37 -3.91 -2.48 -1.89
N HIS A 38 -3.43 -1.63 -0.99
CA HIS A 38 -2.87 -0.31 -1.32
C HIS A 38 -1.51 -0.13 -0.64
N CYS A 39 -0.59 0.46 -1.38
CA CYS A 39 0.72 0.86 -0.86
C CYS A 39 0.53 1.91 0.23
N VAL A 40 1.09 1.67 1.41
CA VAL A 40 1.05 2.60 2.54
C VAL A 40 2.38 3.31 2.77
N ASP A 41 3.48 2.78 2.25
CA ASP A 41 4.77 3.47 2.32
C ASP A 41 5.58 3.24 1.04
N GLU A 42 5.90 4.35 0.37
CA GLU A 42 6.73 4.42 -0.85
C GLU A 42 8.11 5.05 -0.54
N ASN A 43 8.59 5.02 0.72
CA ASN A 43 9.89 5.58 1.14
C ASN A 43 11.14 4.87 0.60
N VAL A 44 11.15 4.50 -0.69
CA VAL A 44 12.40 4.42 -1.45
C VAL A 44 12.22 5.12 -2.81
N SER A 45 12.29 6.45 -2.72
CA SER A 45 12.63 7.40 -3.80
C SER A 45 11.49 7.97 -4.65
N LYS A 46 10.57 8.73 -4.07
CA LYS A 46 10.00 9.92 -4.75
C LYS A 46 9.86 11.08 -3.78
N ASN A 47 10.79 12.02 -3.89
CA ASN A 47 10.54 13.43 -3.57
C ASN A 47 9.36 13.90 -4.44
N SER A 48 8.12 13.84 -3.95
CA SER A 48 6.96 14.56 -4.52
C SER A 48 5.77 14.47 -3.54
N ASP A 49 5.63 15.53 -2.75
CA ASP A 49 4.36 16.21 -2.46
C ASP A 49 3.18 15.42 -1.88
N ALA A 50 3.04 15.61 -0.57
CA ALA A 50 1.76 15.53 0.13
C ALA A 50 0.70 16.40 -0.57
N ASN A 51 -0.43 15.81 -0.91
CA ASN A 51 -1.70 16.52 -0.98
C ASN A 51 -2.77 15.71 -0.25
N ASP A 52 -2.76 15.89 1.07
CA ASP A 52 -3.94 15.76 1.92
C ASP A 52 -4.92 16.89 1.57
N ALA A 53 -6.08 16.54 1.02
CA ALA A 53 -7.20 17.46 0.88
C ALA A 53 -8.53 16.71 1.04
N HIS A 54 -8.81 16.26 2.27
CA HIS A 54 -10.18 15.99 2.70
C HIS A 54 -10.80 17.32 3.17
N GLN A 55 -11.57 18.00 2.31
CA GLN A 55 -12.52 19.00 2.76
C GLN A 55 -13.73 19.05 1.82
N LYS A 56 -14.90 18.62 2.32
CA LYS A 56 -16.20 18.85 1.69
C LYS A 56 -17.08 19.56 2.72
N GLN A 57 -17.15 20.89 2.61
CA GLN A 57 -18.18 21.71 3.26
C GLN A 57 -19.31 21.95 2.25
N SER A 58 -20.56 21.86 2.70
CA SER A 58 -21.76 22.42 2.06
C SER A 58 -22.70 22.89 3.15
#